data_AF-A0A972C9M5-F1
#
_entry.id   AF-A0A972C9M5-F1
#
_cell.length_a   1.000
_cell.length_b   1.000
_cell.length_c   1.000
_cell.angle_alpha   90.00
_cell.angle_beta   90.00
_cell.angle_gamma   90.00
#
_symmetry.space_group_name_H-M   'P 1'
#
loop_
_entity.id
_entity.type
_entity.pdbx_description
1 polymer ?
#
loop_
_entity_poly.entity_id
_entity_poly.type
_entity_poly.pdbx_seq_one_letter_code
_entity_poly.pdbx_strand_id
1 'polypeptide(L)'
;MKKIILPLILLLLLTGCKNIGQTENGYTNFGNLDLPQFKPPRKGEEIAMIITNKGEIKIKLLDEIAPIAVEQFKKWVGEGKYEGCYFGSISKDRNIMINGKGYRRDMTEEEGSKYYADIIDNMSFDEGYELETSPDYHNFSGTVGFAHYEDRPVGLFYIVANEGLSEELLELFDVLSDKLGFTRDVIKAYRHLGGVLEYIGKREKGSNLCASTLESAITD
;
A
#
# COMPACT_ATOMS: atom_id res chain seq x y z
N MET A 1 -28.63 -10.56 -61.55
CA MET A 1 -28.90 -10.75 -60.10
C MET A 1 -27.70 -10.24 -59.32
N LYS A 2 -27.81 -9.08 -58.65
CA LYS A 2 -26.73 -8.49 -57.85
C LYS A 2 -26.70 -9.19 -56.48
N LYS A 3 -25.63 -9.92 -56.17
CA LYS A 3 -25.41 -10.47 -54.82
C LYS A 3 -24.91 -9.34 -53.93
N ILE A 4 -25.74 -8.88 -52.99
CA ILE A 4 -25.32 -7.97 -51.92
C ILE A 4 -24.67 -8.85 -50.86
N ILE A 5 -23.35 -8.81 -50.78
CA ILE A 5 -22.60 -9.42 -49.68
C ILE A 5 -22.52 -8.34 -48.60
N LEU A 6 -23.31 -8.50 -47.55
CA LEU A 6 -23.21 -7.68 -46.35
C LEU A 6 -21.98 -8.17 -45.56
N PRO A 7 -20.93 -7.37 -45.34
CA PRO A 7 -19.87 -7.78 -44.45
C PRO A 7 -20.46 -7.75 -43.04
N LEU A 8 -20.55 -8.93 -42.42
CA LEU A 8 -20.75 -9.06 -40.99
C LEU A 8 -19.48 -8.49 -40.33
N ILE A 9 -19.45 -7.18 -40.10
CA ILE A 9 -18.49 -6.54 -39.22
C ILE A 9 -18.87 -7.02 -37.83
N LEU A 10 -18.28 -8.16 -37.45
CA LEU A 10 -18.18 -8.60 -36.07
C LEU A 10 -17.33 -7.54 -35.37
N LEU A 11 -18.02 -6.51 -34.86
CA LEU A 11 -17.44 -5.54 -33.94
C LEU A 11 -17.11 -6.34 -32.67
N LEU A 12 -15.93 -6.96 -32.65
CA LEU A 12 -15.28 -7.42 -31.44
C LEU A 12 -15.13 -6.16 -30.57
N LEU A 13 -16.13 -5.91 -29.73
CA LEU A 13 -15.97 -5.09 -28.54
C LEU A 13 -14.96 -5.83 -27.66
N LEU A 14 -13.69 -5.70 -28.01
CA LEU A 14 -12.60 -5.82 -27.06
C LEU A 14 -12.81 -4.64 -26.10
N THR A 15 -13.72 -4.82 -25.13
CA THR A 15 -13.64 -4.08 -23.88
C THR A 15 -12.33 -4.54 -23.27
N GLY A 16 -11.24 -3.91 -23.69
CA GLY A 16 -9.90 -4.20 -23.21
C GLY A 16 -9.96 -4.22 -21.70
N CYS A 17 -9.37 -5.25 -21.10
CA CYS A 17 -9.05 -5.22 -19.69
C CYS A 17 -8.49 -3.83 -19.40
N LYS A 18 -9.19 -3.06 -18.57
CA LYS A 18 -8.64 -1.80 -18.07
C LYS A 18 -7.25 -2.12 -17.54
N ASN A 19 -6.28 -1.28 -17.89
CA ASN A 19 -4.90 -1.36 -17.44
C ASN A 19 -4.79 -1.02 -15.94
N ILE A 20 -5.62 -1.65 -15.10
CA ILE A 20 -5.64 -1.45 -13.65
C ILE A 20 -4.28 -1.86 -13.12
N GLY A 21 -3.66 -0.99 -12.32
CA GLY A 21 -2.33 -1.18 -11.76
C GLY A 21 -1.19 -0.68 -12.63
N GLN A 22 -1.42 -0.28 -13.89
CA GLN A 22 -0.38 0.36 -14.69
C GLN A 22 -0.24 1.83 -14.33
N THR A 23 0.98 2.36 -14.41
CA THR A 23 1.23 3.80 -14.25
C THR A 23 0.82 4.56 -15.51
N GLU A 24 -0.03 5.58 -15.35
CA GLU A 24 -0.46 6.50 -16.41
C GLU A 24 -0.28 7.95 -15.92
N ASN A 25 0.51 8.76 -16.65
CA ASN A 25 0.87 10.13 -16.27
C ASN A 25 1.51 10.27 -14.87
N GLY A 26 2.21 9.22 -14.40
CA GLY A 26 2.85 9.20 -13.08
C GLY A 26 1.92 8.79 -11.92
N TYR A 27 0.72 8.31 -12.23
CA TYR A 27 -0.29 7.86 -11.27
C TYR A 27 -0.69 6.42 -11.57
N THR A 28 -0.99 5.62 -10.54
CA THR A 28 -1.56 4.27 -10.74
C THR A 28 -2.97 4.39 -11.32
N ASN A 29 -3.22 3.72 -12.44
CA ASN A 29 -4.56 3.65 -13.03
C ASN A 29 -5.40 2.64 -12.23
N PHE A 30 -6.41 3.12 -11.50
CA PHE A 30 -7.34 2.28 -10.75
C PHE A 30 -8.63 1.93 -11.53
N GLY A 31 -8.70 2.30 -12.81
CA GLY A 31 -9.86 2.07 -13.64
C GLY A 31 -11.10 2.86 -13.17
N ASN A 32 -12.24 2.18 -13.03
CA ASN A 32 -13.45 2.79 -12.44
C ASN A 32 -13.77 2.16 -11.08
N LEU A 33 -12.76 1.69 -10.34
CA LEU A 33 -12.97 1.21 -8.97
C LEU A 33 -13.26 2.43 -8.09
N ASP A 34 -14.38 2.41 -7.36
CA ASP A 34 -14.78 3.51 -6.49
C ASP A 34 -14.45 3.19 -5.03
N LEU A 35 -13.17 3.31 -4.69
CA LEU A 35 -12.66 3.15 -3.33
C LEU A 35 -12.04 4.46 -2.82
N PRO A 36 -12.23 4.82 -1.53
CA PRO A 36 -11.81 6.12 -1.02
C PRO A 36 -10.30 6.35 -1.18
N GLN A 37 -9.47 5.33 -0.96
CA GLN A 37 -8.01 5.41 -1.06
C GLN A 37 -7.48 5.55 -2.51
N PHE A 38 -8.32 5.30 -3.52
CA PHE A 38 -7.95 5.42 -4.95
C PHE A 38 -8.30 6.79 -5.54
N LYS A 39 -8.94 7.66 -4.76
CA LYS A 39 -9.20 9.03 -5.20
C LYS A 39 -7.87 9.76 -5.28
N PRO A 40 -7.53 10.39 -6.42
CA PRO A 40 -6.28 11.13 -6.54
C PRO A 40 -6.23 12.28 -5.51
N PRO A 41 -5.03 12.78 -5.18
CA PRO A 41 -4.87 14.01 -4.41
C PRO A 41 -5.61 15.18 -5.10
N ARG A 42 -6.21 16.06 -4.30
CA ARG A 42 -6.79 17.31 -4.80
C ARG A 42 -5.65 18.22 -5.27
N LYS A 43 -5.96 19.15 -6.17
CA LYS A 43 -4.98 20.14 -6.63
C LYS A 43 -4.46 20.95 -5.44
N GLY A 44 -3.15 20.88 -5.19
CA GLY A 44 -2.50 21.58 -4.08
C GLY A 44 -2.56 20.83 -2.75
N GLU A 45 -3.11 19.61 -2.72
CA GLU A 45 -3.00 18.71 -1.58
C GLU A 45 -1.55 18.30 -1.38
N GLU A 46 -1.12 18.29 -0.12
CA GLU A 46 0.22 17.85 0.25
C GLU A 46 0.34 16.34 0.02
N ILE A 47 1.43 15.93 -0.62
CA ILE A 47 1.78 14.52 -0.81
C ILE A 47 3.19 14.31 -0.29
N ALA A 48 3.48 13.08 0.15
CA ALA A 48 4.85 12.68 0.43
C ALA A 48 5.54 12.16 -0.83
N MET A 49 6.81 12.48 -0.99
CA MET A 49 7.64 12.02 -2.11
C MET A 49 8.89 11.38 -1.55
N ILE A 50 9.05 10.08 -1.78
CA ILE A 50 10.26 9.35 -1.44
C ILE A 50 11.16 9.36 -2.67
N ILE A 51 12.30 10.04 -2.55
CA ILE A 51 13.31 10.06 -3.60
C ILE A 51 14.26 8.90 -3.35
N THR A 52 14.35 8.00 -4.32
CA THR A 52 15.23 6.82 -4.24
C THR A 52 16.26 6.86 -5.35
N ASN A 53 17.29 6.02 -5.26
CA ASN A 53 18.22 5.81 -6.38
C ASN A 53 17.61 5.05 -7.57
N LYS A 54 16.31 4.71 -7.52
CA LYS A 54 15.53 4.02 -8.56
C LYS A 54 14.34 4.83 -9.06
N GLY A 55 14.21 6.08 -8.64
CA GLY A 55 13.10 6.96 -9.01
C GLY A 55 12.31 7.46 -7.82
N GLU A 56 11.22 8.14 -8.10
CA GLU A 56 10.36 8.79 -7.13
C GLU A 56 9.13 7.93 -6.83
N ILE A 57 8.81 7.80 -5.55
CA ILE A 57 7.55 7.20 -5.10
C ILE A 57 6.70 8.31 -4.52
N LYS A 58 5.51 8.54 -5.11
CA LYS A 58 4.56 9.53 -4.61
C LYS A 58 3.51 8.85 -3.75
N ILE A 59 3.16 9.52 -2.67
CA ILE A 59 2.37 8.95 -1.59
C ILE A 59 1.30 9.96 -1.19
N LYS A 60 0.04 9.62 -1.42
CA LYS A 60 -1.09 10.39 -0.92
C LYS A 60 -1.28 10.15 0.57
N LEU A 61 -1.12 11.17 1.40
CA LEU A 61 -1.32 11.07 2.84
C LEU A 61 -2.81 11.06 3.19
N LEU A 62 -3.22 10.19 4.12
CA LEU A 62 -4.62 10.01 4.50
C LEU A 62 -4.94 10.72 5.83
N ASP A 63 -4.65 12.03 5.90
CA ASP A 63 -4.86 12.87 7.10
C ASP A 63 -6.29 12.78 7.65
N GLU A 64 -7.28 12.51 6.79
CA GLU A 64 -8.70 12.42 7.17
C GLU A 64 -9.06 11.15 7.96
N ILE A 65 -8.26 10.09 7.85
CA ILE A 65 -8.48 8.81 8.52
C ILE A 65 -7.41 8.51 9.57
N ALA A 66 -6.17 8.96 9.34
CA ALA A 66 -5.06 8.75 10.24
C ALA A 66 -4.32 10.07 10.56
N PRO A 67 -5.00 11.08 11.13
CA PRO A 67 -4.42 12.39 11.37
C PRO A 67 -3.19 12.35 12.27
N ILE A 68 -3.21 11.56 13.35
CA ILE A 68 -2.07 11.48 14.29
C ILE A 68 -0.90 10.77 13.62
N ALA A 69 -1.15 9.68 12.90
CA ALA A 69 -0.15 8.92 12.18
C ALA A 69 0.54 9.77 11.09
N VAL A 70 -0.24 10.53 10.34
CA VAL A 70 0.26 11.40 9.28
C VAL A 70 1.01 12.61 9.86
N GLU A 71 0.53 13.23 10.93
CA GLU A 71 1.26 14.32 11.60
C GLU A 71 2.63 13.83 12.11
N GLN A 72 2.65 12.67 12.75
CA GLN A 72 3.88 12.08 13.27
C GLN A 72 4.85 11.66 12.14
N PHE A 73 4.33 11.14 11.02
CA PHE A 73 5.11 10.91 9.81
C PHE A 73 5.79 12.21 9.32
N LYS A 74 5.01 13.29 9.17
CA LYS A 74 5.50 14.59 8.70
C LYS A 74 6.59 15.15 9.62
N LYS A 75 6.44 14.97 10.94
CA LYS A 75 7.47 15.34 11.92
C LYS A 75 8.77 14.58 11.69
N TRP A 76 8.74 13.26 11.55
CA TRP A 76 9.95 12.46 11.29
C TRP A 76 10.60 12.78 9.94
N VAL A 77 9.80 13.09 8.91
CA VAL A 77 10.30 13.62 7.64
C VAL A 77 11.03 14.95 7.86
N GLY A 78 10.42 15.91 8.57
CA GLY A 78 11.04 17.20 8.88
C GLY A 78 12.31 17.11 9.72
N GLU A 79 12.43 16.08 10.56
CA GLU A 79 13.62 15.75 11.35
C GLU A 79 14.70 15.00 10.54
N GLY A 80 14.44 14.65 9.27
CA GLY A 80 15.38 13.92 8.41
C GLY A 80 15.59 12.46 8.81
N LYS A 81 14.65 11.86 9.57
CA LYS A 81 14.79 10.49 10.11
C LYS A 81 14.82 9.40 9.04
N TYR A 82 14.28 9.69 7.85
CA TYR A 82 14.25 8.77 6.71
C TYR A 82 15.47 8.90 5.77
N GLU A 83 16.35 9.88 6.00
CA GLU A 83 17.51 10.12 5.14
C GLU A 83 18.56 9.01 5.27
N GLY A 84 18.92 8.42 4.12
CA GLY A 84 19.85 7.29 4.07
C GLY A 84 19.30 5.97 4.60
N CYS A 85 17.99 5.91 4.87
CA CYS A 85 17.27 4.64 5.04
C CYS A 85 17.24 3.88 3.71
N TYR A 86 16.94 2.58 3.79
CA TYR A 86 16.88 1.76 2.59
C TYR A 86 15.73 0.77 2.67
N PHE A 87 15.24 0.39 1.50
CA PHE A 87 14.26 -0.67 1.39
C PHE A 87 14.92 -2.01 1.66
N GLY A 88 14.42 -2.72 2.67
CA GLY A 88 14.80 -4.09 3.00
C GLY A 88 14.50 -5.07 1.86
N SER A 89 14.67 -6.37 2.10
CA SER A 89 14.58 -7.38 1.04
C SER A 89 13.25 -7.32 0.28
N ILE A 90 13.31 -6.88 -0.97
CA ILE A 90 12.19 -6.88 -1.92
C ILE A 90 12.05 -8.32 -2.45
N SER A 91 10.86 -8.90 -2.30
CA SER A 91 10.49 -10.13 -3.01
C SER A 91 9.01 -10.09 -3.37
N LYS A 92 8.64 -10.77 -4.45
CA LYS A 92 7.26 -10.83 -4.97
C LYS A 92 6.21 -11.29 -3.94
N ASP A 93 6.63 -12.06 -2.95
CA ASP A 93 5.73 -12.59 -1.92
C ASP A 93 5.78 -11.78 -0.61
N ARG A 94 6.45 -10.62 -0.60
CA ARG A 94 6.65 -9.82 0.62
C ARG A 94 6.44 -8.33 0.38
N ASN A 95 5.98 -7.68 1.43
CA ASN A 95 5.92 -6.22 1.49
C ASN A 95 7.31 -5.65 1.72
N ILE A 96 7.54 -4.44 1.22
CA ILE A 96 8.81 -3.76 1.31
C ILE A 96 8.85 -3.03 2.65
N MET A 97 9.73 -3.42 3.56
CA MET A 97 9.99 -2.68 4.79
C MET A 97 11.05 -1.61 4.54
N ILE A 98 10.86 -0.41 5.07
CA ILE A 98 11.97 0.53 5.23
C ILE A 98 12.77 0.11 6.45
N ASN A 99 14.04 -0.17 6.21
CA ASN A 99 15.02 -0.30 7.27
C ASN A 99 15.61 1.07 7.53
N GLY A 100 15.62 1.44 8.81
CA GLY A 100 16.26 2.62 9.33
C GLY A 100 17.76 2.65 9.03
N LYS A 101 18.33 3.85 9.14
CA LYS A 101 19.76 4.08 8.98
C LYS A 101 20.57 3.15 9.88
N GLY A 102 21.59 2.50 9.31
CA GLY A 102 22.52 1.65 10.06
C GLY A 102 22.13 0.18 10.16
N TYR A 103 20.95 -0.25 9.69
CA TYR A 103 20.64 -1.69 9.57
C TYR A 103 21.72 -2.37 8.71
N ARG A 104 22.11 -3.60 9.08
CA ARG A 104 22.87 -4.51 8.20
C ARG A 104 22.27 -5.90 8.28
N ARG A 105 22.21 -6.60 7.15
CA ARG A 105 21.61 -7.94 7.06
C ARG A 105 22.38 -8.99 7.88
N ASP A 106 23.65 -8.76 8.14
CA ASP A 106 24.58 -9.62 8.89
C ASP A 106 24.81 -9.15 10.33
N MET A 107 23.91 -8.32 10.89
CA MET A 107 23.94 -7.96 12.30
C MET A 107 23.93 -9.19 13.21
N THR A 108 24.76 -9.16 14.24
CA THR A 108 24.60 -10.09 15.37
C THR A 108 23.31 -9.79 16.13
N GLU A 109 22.86 -10.71 16.97
CA GLU A 109 21.67 -10.52 17.82
C GLU A 109 21.78 -9.27 18.73
N GLU A 110 22.97 -9.04 19.30
CA GLU A 110 23.25 -7.85 20.12
C GLU A 110 23.15 -6.56 19.30
N GLU A 111 23.70 -6.53 18.09
CA GLU A 111 23.66 -5.36 17.21
C GLU A 111 22.24 -5.07 16.72
N GLY A 112 21.49 -6.11 16.36
CA GLY A 112 20.08 -5.99 16.00
C GLY A 112 19.25 -5.45 17.16
N SER A 113 19.47 -5.96 18.37
CA SER A 113 18.76 -5.49 19.58
C SER A 113 19.02 -4.00 19.84
N LYS A 114 20.28 -3.55 19.73
CA LYS A 114 20.63 -2.11 19.87
C LYS A 114 20.01 -1.25 18.77
N TYR A 115 20.00 -1.74 17.54
CA TYR A 115 19.37 -1.05 16.41
C TYR A 115 17.88 -0.85 16.63
N TYR A 116 17.13 -1.89 17.04
CA TYR A 116 15.70 -1.74 17.28
C TYR A 116 15.39 -0.93 18.54
N ALA A 117 16.21 -1.01 19.59
CA ALA A 117 16.08 -0.14 20.76
C ALA A 117 16.20 1.35 20.38
N ASP A 118 17.16 1.72 19.52
CA ASP A 118 17.30 3.10 19.02
C ASP A 118 16.06 3.56 18.24
N ILE A 119 15.46 2.69 17.42
CA ILE A 119 14.21 2.98 16.71
C ILE A 119 13.06 3.19 17.70
N ILE A 120 12.94 2.35 18.73
CA ILE A 120 11.92 2.51 19.77
C ILE A 120 12.09 3.85 20.51
N ASP A 121 13.32 4.20 20.87
CA ASP A 121 13.60 5.41 21.66
C ASP A 121 13.41 6.71 20.85
N ASN A 122 13.62 6.67 19.53
CA ASN A 122 13.68 7.87 18.70
C ASN A 122 12.54 8.00 17.68
N MET A 123 11.86 6.90 17.36
CA MET A 123 10.86 6.81 16.31
C MET A 123 9.73 5.88 16.73
N SER A 124 9.23 5.95 17.96
CA SER A 124 7.96 5.34 18.31
C SER A 124 6.84 6.36 18.45
N PHE A 125 5.61 5.87 18.38
CA PHE A 125 4.46 6.64 18.80
C PHE A 125 4.41 6.75 20.33
N ASP A 126 3.66 7.74 20.82
CA ASP A 126 3.40 7.92 22.24
C ASP A 126 2.67 6.69 22.83
N GLU A 127 2.89 6.39 24.12
CA GLU A 127 2.31 5.22 24.79
C GLU A 127 0.76 5.21 24.79
N GLY A 128 0.14 6.39 24.64
CA GLY A 128 -1.32 6.55 24.55
C GLY A 128 -1.87 6.55 23.12
N TYR A 129 -1.05 6.31 22.10
CA TYR A 129 -1.49 6.28 20.72
C TYR A 129 -2.39 5.07 20.45
N GLU A 130 -3.60 5.33 19.97
CA GLU A 130 -4.52 4.31 19.48
C GLU A 130 -4.39 4.18 17.96
N LEU A 131 -4.43 2.95 17.45
CA LEU A 131 -4.31 2.71 16.01
C LEU A 131 -5.48 3.32 15.24
N GLU A 132 -5.15 4.24 14.33
CA GLU A 132 -6.11 4.86 13.42
C GLU A 132 -6.38 3.92 12.24
N THR A 133 -7.55 3.28 12.26
CA THR A 133 -7.97 2.28 11.26
C THR A 133 -9.36 2.57 10.74
N SER A 134 -9.65 2.10 9.51
CA SER A 134 -10.96 2.20 8.90
C SER A 134 -11.32 0.91 8.16
N PRO A 135 -12.58 0.45 8.23
CA PRO A 135 -13.04 -0.71 7.46
C PRO A 135 -13.11 -0.44 5.95
N ASP A 136 -13.14 0.83 5.52
CA ASP A 136 -13.25 1.22 4.11
C ASP A 136 -11.88 1.32 3.41
N TYR A 137 -10.80 1.11 4.16
CA TYR A 137 -9.42 1.20 3.69
C TYR A 137 -8.74 -0.16 3.82
N HIS A 138 -8.06 -0.56 2.75
CA HIS A 138 -7.60 -1.93 2.55
C HIS A 138 -6.14 -1.96 2.08
N ASN A 139 -5.43 -3.02 2.47
CA ASN A 139 -4.02 -3.21 2.17
C ASN A 139 -3.79 -3.77 0.75
N PHE A 140 -4.22 -3.03 -0.28
CA PHE A 140 -3.85 -3.33 -1.67
C PHE A 140 -2.36 -3.09 -1.90
N SER A 141 -1.79 -3.69 -2.94
CA SER A 141 -0.43 -3.33 -3.38
C SER A 141 -0.33 -1.83 -3.63
N GLY A 142 0.74 -1.24 -3.11
CA GLY A 142 0.93 0.20 -3.02
C GLY A 142 0.43 0.82 -1.72
N THR A 143 -0.20 0.11 -0.80
CA THR A 143 -0.56 0.70 0.51
C THR A 143 0.69 0.90 1.36
N VAL A 144 0.77 2.00 2.10
CA VAL A 144 1.80 2.22 3.12
C VAL A 144 1.18 2.19 4.51
N GLY A 145 1.83 1.52 5.45
CA GLY A 145 1.47 1.56 6.86
C GLY A 145 2.69 1.48 7.76
N PHE A 146 2.51 1.79 9.04
CA PHE A 146 3.59 1.71 10.03
C PHE A 146 3.87 0.27 10.46
N ALA A 147 5.16 -0.06 10.60
CA ALA A 147 5.60 -1.33 11.14
C ALA A 147 5.35 -1.37 12.65
N HIS A 148 5.27 -2.58 13.18
CA HIS A 148 5.18 -2.83 14.62
C HIS A 148 6.43 -3.56 15.08
N TYR A 149 6.95 -3.14 16.23
CA TYR A 149 8.03 -3.81 16.94
C TYR A 149 7.62 -3.97 18.40
N GLU A 150 7.62 -5.21 18.91
CA GLU A 150 7.11 -5.54 20.26
C GLU A 150 5.70 -4.96 20.52
N ASP A 151 4.80 -5.14 19.56
CA ASP A 151 3.42 -4.62 19.55
C ASP A 151 3.29 -3.09 19.61
N ARG A 152 4.41 -2.35 19.53
CA ARG A 152 4.44 -0.89 19.45
C ARG A 152 4.56 -0.45 17.99
N PRO A 153 3.70 0.45 17.48
CA PRO A 153 3.94 1.06 16.19
C PRO A 153 5.20 1.93 16.25
N VAL A 154 6.02 1.82 15.22
CA VAL A 154 7.29 2.55 15.09
C VAL A 154 7.31 3.29 13.75
N GLY A 155 8.23 4.23 13.61
CA GLY A 155 8.37 5.09 12.44
C GLY A 155 9.00 4.39 11.24
N LEU A 156 9.40 3.13 11.37
CA LEU A 156 9.62 2.27 10.21
C LEU A 156 8.26 1.97 9.56
N PHE A 157 8.20 1.96 8.24
CA PHE A 157 6.96 1.67 7.52
C PHE A 157 7.16 0.59 6.46
N TYR A 158 6.06 -0.01 6.05
CA TYR A 158 6.02 -0.98 4.97
C TYR A 158 5.27 -0.41 3.78
N ILE A 159 5.60 -0.93 2.60
CA ILE A 159 4.84 -0.76 1.37
C ILE A 159 4.33 -2.14 0.95
N VAL A 160 3.03 -2.30 0.79
CA VAL A 160 2.44 -3.53 0.29
C VAL A 160 2.86 -3.74 -1.15
N ALA A 161 3.46 -4.89 -1.45
CA ALA A 161 4.04 -5.17 -2.78
C ALA A 161 3.89 -6.64 -3.20
N ASN A 162 2.98 -7.38 -2.58
CA ASN A 162 2.78 -8.79 -2.86
C ASN A 162 1.81 -9.04 -4.03
N GLU A 163 1.91 -10.21 -4.65
CA GLU A 163 1.11 -10.56 -5.83
C GLU A 163 -0.41 -10.75 -5.54
N GLY A 164 -0.82 -10.80 -4.27
CA GLY A 164 -2.24 -10.81 -3.89
C GLY A 164 -2.73 -12.05 -3.13
N LEU A 165 -4.05 -12.09 -2.96
CA LEU A 165 -4.77 -13.20 -2.34
C LEU A 165 -4.94 -14.35 -3.36
N SER A 166 -5.08 -15.58 -2.87
CA SER A 166 -5.39 -16.72 -3.75
C SER A 166 -6.77 -16.57 -4.39
N GLU A 167 -6.94 -17.08 -5.63
CA GLU A 167 -8.25 -17.06 -6.29
C GLU A 167 -9.32 -17.79 -5.48
N GLU A 168 -8.98 -18.88 -4.77
CA GLU A 168 -9.91 -19.58 -3.87
C GLU A 168 -10.45 -18.65 -2.77
N LEU A 169 -9.61 -17.79 -2.19
CA LEU A 169 -10.04 -16.83 -1.18
C LEU A 169 -10.86 -15.69 -1.79
N LEU A 170 -10.51 -15.23 -3.00
CA LEU A 170 -11.28 -14.21 -3.73
C LEU A 170 -12.66 -14.74 -4.13
N GLU A 171 -12.76 -16.00 -4.57
CA GLU A 171 -14.03 -16.68 -4.85
C GLU A 171 -14.88 -16.81 -3.59
N LEU A 172 -14.27 -17.12 -2.44
CA LEU A 172 -14.96 -17.13 -1.15
C LEU A 172 -15.55 -15.75 -0.81
N PHE A 173 -14.82 -14.68 -1.07
CA PHE A 173 -15.33 -13.31 -0.89
C PHE A 173 -16.44 -12.96 -1.86
N ASP A 174 -16.36 -13.40 -3.12
CA ASP A 174 -17.45 -13.19 -4.08
C ASP A 174 -18.75 -13.85 -3.58
N VAL A 175 -18.66 -15.05 -3.01
CA VAL A 175 -19.81 -15.79 -2.44
C VAL A 175 -20.32 -15.20 -1.12
N LEU A 176 -19.43 -14.69 -0.28
CA LEU A 176 -19.75 -14.22 1.08
C LEU A 176 -19.73 -12.70 1.25
N SER A 177 -19.66 -11.94 0.16
CA SER A 177 -19.50 -10.48 0.15
C SER A 177 -20.42 -9.75 1.12
N ASP A 178 -21.72 -10.08 1.11
CA ASP A 178 -22.74 -9.49 2.00
C ASP A 178 -22.51 -9.78 3.49
N LYS A 179 -21.79 -10.85 3.84
CA LYS A 179 -21.49 -11.25 5.22
C LYS A 179 -20.15 -10.76 5.73
N LEU A 180 -19.19 -10.58 4.83
CA LEU A 180 -17.80 -10.24 5.17
C LEU A 180 -17.48 -8.76 4.99
N GLY A 181 -18.41 -7.96 4.44
CA GLY A 181 -18.21 -6.52 4.23
C GLY A 181 -17.29 -6.16 3.06
N PHE A 182 -16.96 -7.13 2.21
CA PHE A 182 -16.16 -6.90 1.00
C PHE A 182 -17.08 -6.54 -0.17
N THR A 183 -16.99 -5.30 -0.64
CA THR A 183 -17.70 -4.90 -1.86
C THR A 183 -17.07 -5.52 -3.10
N ARG A 184 -17.83 -5.57 -4.20
CA ARG A 184 -17.31 -6.06 -5.50
C ARG A 184 -16.06 -5.29 -5.96
N ASP A 185 -15.97 -4.00 -5.65
CA ASP A 185 -14.83 -3.19 -6.05
C ASP A 185 -13.59 -3.48 -5.20
N VAL A 186 -13.75 -3.81 -3.92
CA VAL A 186 -12.65 -4.29 -3.07
C VAL A 186 -12.11 -5.63 -3.58
N ILE A 187 -12.99 -6.58 -3.93
CA ILE A 187 -12.57 -7.89 -4.44
C ILE A 187 -11.83 -7.74 -5.78
N LYS A 188 -12.35 -6.90 -6.69
CA LYS A 188 -11.67 -6.60 -7.96
C LYS A 188 -10.33 -5.92 -7.75
N ALA A 189 -10.24 -4.99 -6.79
CA ALA A 189 -8.99 -4.32 -6.46
C ALA A 189 -7.92 -5.34 -6.01
N TYR A 190 -8.24 -6.24 -5.08
CA TYR A 190 -7.31 -7.31 -4.69
C TYR A 190 -6.93 -8.22 -5.86
N ARG A 191 -7.89 -8.58 -6.72
CA ARG A 191 -7.63 -9.45 -7.89
C ARG A 191 -6.71 -8.79 -8.93
N HIS A 192 -6.80 -7.46 -9.12
CA HIS A 192 -6.03 -6.76 -10.16
C HIS A 192 -4.73 -6.13 -9.66
N LEU A 193 -4.70 -5.67 -8.41
CA LEU A 193 -3.54 -4.97 -7.84
C LEU A 193 -2.70 -5.89 -6.96
N GLY A 194 -3.29 -6.95 -6.41
CA GLY A 194 -2.72 -7.70 -5.30
C GLY A 194 -2.95 -7.01 -3.96
N GLY A 195 -2.25 -7.47 -2.93
CA GLY A 195 -2.42 -7.01 -1.56
C GLY A 195 -2.66 -8.13 -0.55
N VAL A 196 -2.68 -7.74 0.72
CA VAL A 196 -2.92 -8.63 1.88
C VAL A 196 -4.14 -8.16 2.65
N LEU A 197 -4.76 -9.04 3.43
CA LEU A 197 -5.86 -8.64 4.31
C LEU A 197 -5.35 -7.94 5.57
N GLU A 198 -4.35 -8.51 6.21
CA GLU A 198 -3.76 -8.02 7.45
C GLU A 198 -2.24 -8.01 7.30
N TYR A 199 -1.57 -6.99 7.85
CA TYR A 199 -0.12 -6.87 7.75
C TYR A 199 0.67 -7.45 8.94
N ILE A 200 0.02 -8.03 9.95
CA ILE A 200 0.72 -8.54 11.12
C ILE A 200 0.40 -10.02 11.33
N GLY A 201 1.44 -10.84 11.19
CA GLY A 201 1.41 -12.25 11.53
C GLY A 201 1.29 -12.45 13.04
N LYS A 202 0.09 -12.25 13.61
CA LYS A 202 -0.54 -13.01 14.70
C LYS A 202 -1.85 -12.32 15.08
N ARG A 203 -2.86 -13.16 15.30
CA ARG A 203 -4.26 -12.84 15.60
C ARG A 203 -4.38 -11.76 16.69
N GLU A 204 -5.09 -10.68 16.37
CA GLU A 204 -6.29 -10.17 17.06
C GLU A 204 -6.49 -8.70 16.68
N LYS A 205 -7.67 -8.41 16.09
CA LYS A 205 -8.23 -7.08 15.81
C LYS A 205 -7.42 -6.18 14.85
N GLY A 206 -7.81 -6.26 13.57
CA GLY A 206 -7.96 -5.12 12.67
C GLY A 206 -6.84 -4.08 12.71
N SER A 207 -5.74 -4.35 12.02
CA SER A 207 -4.71 -3.34 11.72
C SER A 207 -4.73 -3.02 10.23
N ASN A 208 -5.79 -2.35 9.77
CA ASN A 208 -5.80 -1.67 8.47
C ASN A 208 -5.14 -0.30 8.65
N LEU A 209 -3.81 -0.29 8.76
CA LEU A 209 -3.03 0.94 8.59
C LEU A 209 -2.89 1.21 7.10
N CYS A 210 -3.86 1.95 6.53
CA CYS A 210 -3.63 2.70 5.31
C CYS A 210 -3.22 4.12 5.71
N ALA A 211 -1.91 4.36 5.87
CA ALA A 211 -1.41 5.72 5.99
C ALA A 211 -1.33 6.42 4.62
N SER A 212 -1.38 5.64 3.53
CA SER A 212 -1.38 6.16 2.16
C SER A 212 -1.53 5.08 1.08
N THR A 213 -1.86 5.51 -0.14
CA THR A 213 -1.75 4.69 -1.36
C THR A 213 -0.59 5.23 -2.22
N LEU A 214 0.26 4.34 -2.73
CA LEU A 214 1.36 4.63 -3.65
C LEU A 214 0.79 4.98 -5.02
N GLU A 215 1.32 6.08 -5.52
CA GLU A 215 1.32 6.44 -6.93
C GLU A 215 2.77 6.31 -7.40
N SER A 216 3.27 5.08 -7.57
CA SER A 216 4.63 4.90 -8.08
C SER A 216 4.69 4.97 -9.60
N ALA A 217 5.63 5.79 -10.08
CA ALA A 217 6.31 5.58 -11.34
C ALA A 217 7.55 4.73 -11.04
N ILE A 218 7.51 3.44 -11.38
CA ILE A 218 8.73 2.69 -11.63
C ILE A 218 8.98 2.84 -13.12
N THR A 219 9.83 3.79 -13.50
CA THR A 219 10.36 3.85 -14.87
C THR A 219 11.66 3.07 -14.91
N ASP A 220 11.69 2.01 -15.71
CA ASP A 220 12.92 1.33 -16.13
C ASP A 220 13.89 2.28 -16.84
#